data_AF-R9H9R7-F1
#
_entry.id   AF-R9H9R7-F1
#
_cell.length_a   1.000
_cell.length_b   1.000
_cell.length_c   1.000
_cell.angle_alpha   90.00
_cell.angle_beta   90.00
_cell.angle_gamma   90.00
#
_symmetry.space_group_name_H-M   'P 1'
#
loop_
_entity.id
_entity.type
_entity.pdbx_description
1 polymer ?
#
loop_
_entity_poly.entity_id
_entity_poly.type
_entity_poly.pdbx_seq_one_letter_code
_entity_poly.pdbx_strand_id
1 'polypeptide(L)'
;MKNLIRICILIIVAAVYSCDDPYKDETFAVYDMQPISSYLSTRPDDFSEWIKVMKYADMYNAVNQATAKLTLFAPTNQAMEAFYQEKKVSSVEELGKVYVRQLVQYHLVNDTITLEEFSKGGELEDKTLSNDILEVTFNADDSSEGGFNAMYMNGEAHVKELAIHTSNGFVYVLDDVMRPMVESVYQKLFENNKNNILAEALKRTGWHDTLNIIADTITMPDGTKQEVRRNYTILGVPDDVFQSKGISSCDDLVKKLGAGEDYENKNNALNRYAAYHILNGRYKVDNLKKFDVDTVATCKIWGTACENAAIKISQEADDNYYLNYDGGSEMRTVFRESDCDYQTKNGYIQQLEGLLPICKDLKPFIIYWDLADYPEVANYIGSNGVDGQIFQQEIDAKAEPSTELKDAKLACYEYKVGSQGMPVSNFGNLAYRTLRSNANYDNQDKTRRFLHGDVLTVSLGYKGWVQMKSPVMIPGKYKVTLRYFYANSMKNFRSYGSGSNGGQIDVEFPEMENVSSVSYPLYSSLPSDTDANGNYLVTMGLFDTVLYDVVEIPDMKEYTMRITLNDPAASISKDFRIQVDYILFEPIN
;
A
#
# COMPACT_ATOMS: atom_id res chain seq x y z
N MET A 1 -36.44 -17.03 -69.95
CA MET A 1 -37.50 -17.61 -69.10
C MET A 1 -36.97 -18.40 -67.90
N LYS A 2 -35.92 -19.25 -68.01
CA LYS A 2 -35.38 -20.01 -66.87
C LYS A 2 -34.81 -19.14 -65.72
N ASN A 3 -34.25 -17.97 -66.02
CA ASN A 3 -33.70 -17.08 -64.99
C ASN A 3 -34.76 -16.22 -64.28
N LEU A 4 -35.88 -15.90 -64.94
CA LEU A 4 -36.99 -15.19 -64.29
C LEU A 4 -37.70 -16.07 -63.28
N ILE A 5 -37.89 -17.36 -63.60
CA ILE A 5 -38.52 -18.33 -62.68
C ILE A 5 -37.66 -18.53 -61.43
N ARG A 6 -36.33 -18.55 -61.56
CA ARG A 6 -35.41 -18.65 -60.42
C ARG A 6 -35.45 -17.42 -59.51
N ILE A 7 -35.57 -16.22 -60.09
CA ILE A 7 -35.70 -14.96 -59.32
C ILE A 7 -37.07 -14.90 -58.62
N CYS A 8 -38.15 -15.31 -59.27
CA CYS A 8 -39.47 -15.38 -58.64
C CYS A 8 -39.53 -16.40 -57.51
N ILE A 9 -38.86 -17.55 -57.64
CA ILE A 9 -38.79 -18.55 -56.55
C ILE A 9 -37.96 -18.01 -55.37
N LEU A 10 -36.89 -17.27 -55.62
CA LEU A 10 -36.05 -16.68 -54.56
C LEU A 10 -36.78 -15.56 -53.79
N ILE A 11 -37.58 -14.74 -54.47
CA ILE A 11 -38.40 -13.69 -53.84
C ILE A 11 -39.57 -14.31 -53.04
N ILE A 12 -40.16 -15.41 -53.53
CA ILE A 12 -41.19 -16.12 -52.78
C ILE A 12 -40.60 -16.77 -51.52
N VAL A 13 -39.42 -17.41 -51.60
CA VAL A 13 -38.75 -18.00 -50.42
C VAL A 13 -38.33 -16.95 -49.39
N ALA A 14 -37.92 -15.76 -49.82
CA ALA A 14 -37.63 -14.64 -48.90
C ALA A 14 -38.87 -14.02 -48.26
N ALA A 15 -40.06 -14.13 -48.89
CA ALA A 15 -41.32 -13.62 -48.35
C ALA A 15 -42.01 -14.59 -47.36
N VAL A 16 -41.60 -15.87 -47.30
CA VAL A 16 -42.13 -16.85 -46.32
C VAL A 16 -41.22 -17.09 -45.11
N TYR A 17 -40.03 -16.48 -45.08
CA TYR A 17 -39.21 -16.35 -43.87
C TYR A 17 -39.44 -14.97 -43.23
N SER A 18 -40.69 -14.70 -42.86
CA SER A 18 -40.94 -13.78 -41.75
C SER A 18 -40.64 -14.58 -40.49
N CYS A 19 -39.56 -14.26 -39.78
CA CYS A 19 -39.49 -14.63 -38.37
C CYS A 19 -40.69 -13.95 -37.69
N ASP A 20 -41.72 -14.72 -37.37
CA ASP A 20 -42.60 -14.35 -36.26
C ASP A 20 -41.71 -14.37 -35.02
N ASP A 21 -41.27 -13.17 -34.61
CA ASP A 21 -40.70 -12.98 -33.29
C ASP A 21 -41.81 -13.33 -32.28
N PRO A 22 -41.67 -14.41 -31.50
CA PRO A 22 -42.72 -14.85 -30.58
C PRO A 22 -42.97 -13.86 -29.45
N TYR A 23 -42.17 -12.79 -29.36
CA TYR A 23 -42.28 -11.70 -28.38
C TYR A 23 -42.74 -10.37 -29.00
N LYS A 24 -43.10 -10.36 -30.29
CA LYS A 24 -43.64 -9.18 -30.96
C LYS A 24 -45.03 -8.89 -30.39
N ASP A 25 -45.10 -7.86 -29.53
CA ASP A 25 -46.23 -7.41 -28.72
C ASP A 25 -46.27 -7.92 -27.26
N GLU A 26 -45.21 -8.57 -26.76
CA GLU A 26 -45.05 -8.77 -25.31
C GLU A 26 -44.45 -7.50 -24.68
N THR A 27 -45.28 -6.73 -23.98
CA THR A 27 -44.78 -5.74 -23.02
C THR A 27 -44.09 -6.49 -21.89
N PHE A 28 -42.76 -6.40 -21.80
CA PHE A 28 -42.03 -6.83 -20.61
C PHE A 28 -42.70 -6.18 -19.39
N ALA A 29 -43.25 -7.00 -18.50
CA ALA A 29 -43.69 -6.52 -17.21
C ALA A 29 -42.45 -5.93 -16.52
N VAL A 30 -42.49 -4.64 -16.20
CA VAL A 30 -41.55 -4.06 -15.24
C VAL A 30 -41.79 -4.84 -13.95
N TYR A 31 -40.89 -5.76 -13.62
CA TYR A 31 -40.92 -6.38 -12.30
C TYR A 31 -40.81 -5.24 -11.28
N ASP A 32 -41.76 -5.15 -10.36
CA ASP A 32 -41.64 -4.32 -9.16
C ASP A 32 -40.51 -4.90 -8.31
N MET A 33 -39.27 -4.56 -8.67
CA MET A 33 -38.09 -5.01 -7.97
C MET A 33 -38.14 -4.48 -6.54
N GLN A 34 -37.91 -5.39 -5.60
CA GLN A 34 -37.89 -5.07 -4.19
C GLN A 34 -36.47 -4.70 -3.76
N PRO A 35 -36.27 -3.87 -2.73
CA PRO A 35 -34.96 -3.66 -2.14
C PRO A 35 -34.40 -4.93 -1.51
N ILE A 36 -33.07 -5.02 -1.34
CA ILE A 36 -32.35 -6.20 -0.83
C ILE A 36 -33.03 -6.86 0.38
N SER A 37 -33.29 -6.12 1.47
CA SER A 37 -33.88 -6.72 2.67
C SER A 37 -35.31 -7.23 2.46
N SER A 38 -36.06 -6.59 1.57
CA SER A 38 -37.41 -7.03 1.20
C SER A 38 -37.33 -8.30 0.32
N TYR A 39 -36.36 -8.37 -0.60
CA TYR A 39 -36.06 -9.58 -1.37
C TYR A 39 -35.71 -10.76 -0.46
N LEU A 40 -34.79 -10.60 0.49
CA LEU A 40 -34.40 -11.68 1.42
C LEU A 40 -35.60 -12.22 2.20
N SER A 41 -36.55 -11.35 2.57
CA SER A 41 -37.77 -11.75 3.29
C SER A 41 -38.71 -12.64 2.47
N THR A 42 -38.55 -12.69 1.14
CA THR A 42 -39.29 -13.61 0.27
C THR A 42 -38.72 -15.03 0.26
N ARG A 43 -37.50 -15.22 0.78
CA ARG A 43 -36.79 -16.51 0.85
C ARG A 43 -36.39 -16.85 2.30
N PRO A 44 -37.35 -17.02 3.22
CA PRO A 44 -37.06 -17.29 4.63
C PRO A 44 -36.31 -18.61 4.86
N ASP A 45 -36.54 -19.61 4.02
CA ASP A 45 -35.85 -20.91 4.06
C ASP A 45 -34.34 -20.77 3.80
N ASP A 46 -33.93 -19.70 3.11
CA ASP A 46 -32.53 -19.39 2.84
C ASP A 46 -31.97 -18.33 3.80
N PHE A 47 -32.74 -17.31 4.21
CA PHE A 47 -32.19 -16.10 4.85
C PHE A 47 -32.80 -15.68 6.19
N SER A 48 -33.69 -16.47 6.80
CA SER A 48 -34.30 -16.11 8.08
C SER A 48 -33.28 -15.76 9.18
N GLU A 49 -32.15 -16.48 9.25
CA GLU A 49 -31.10 -16.22 10.22
C GLU A 49 -30.31 -14.95 9.86
N TRP A 50 -29.97 -14.75 8.58
CA TRP A 50 -29.29 -13.52 8.16
C TRP A 50 -30.15 -12.26 8.38
N ILE A 51 -31.47 -12.36 8.19
CA ILE A 51 -32.42 -11.31 8.54
C ILE A 51 -32.38 -11.00 10.05
N LYS A 52 -32.29 -12.03 10.89
CA LYS A 52 -32.13 -11.87 12.35
C LYS A 52 -30.83 -11.15 12.70
N VAL A 53 -29.71 -11.54 12.07
CA VAL A 53 -28.39 -10.91 12.19
C VAL A 53 -28.45 -9.40 11.85
N MET A 54 -28.99 -9.05 10.68
CA MET A 54 -29.12 -7.66 10.25
C MET A 54 -30.02 -6.81 11.17
N LYS A 55 -31.06 -7.42 11.77
CA LYS A 55 -31.92 -6.75 12.75
C LYS A 55 -31.18 -6.52 14.06
N TYR A 56 -30.46 -7.52 14.58
CA TYR A 56 -29.67 -7.38 15.80
C TYR A 56 -28.55 -6.32 15.67
N ALA A 57 -27.99 -6.16 14.46
CA ALA A 57 -27.02 -5.13 14.11
C ALA A 57 -27.58 -3.70 13.94
N ASP A 58 -28.91 -3.51 13.99
CA ASP A 58 -29.61 -2.28 13.58
C ASP A 58 -29.29 -1.83 12.14
N MET A 59 -29.08 -2.77 11.22
CA MET A 59 -28.69 -2.49 9.81
C MET A 59 -29.75 -2.89 8.79
N TYR A 60 -30.76 -3.68 9.16
CA TYR A 60 -31.83 -4.12 8.27
C TYR A 60 -32.50 -2.95 7.51
N ASN A 61 -32.83 -1.86 8.21
CA ASN A 61 -33.46 -0.69 7.58
C ASN A 61 -32.51 0.12 6.70
N ALA A 62 -31.21 0.11 7.00
CA ALA A 62 -30.21 0.77 6.16
C ALA A 62 -30.07 0.04 4.81
N VAL A 63 -30.10 -1.29 4.83
CA VAL A 63 -30.08 -2.14 3.63
C VAL A 63 -31.37 -2.01 2.80
N ASN A 64 -32.49 -1.60 3.41
CA ASN A 64 -33.76 -1.39 2.72
C ASN A 64 -33.88 -0.03 2.01
N GLN A 65 -32.88 0.85 2.11
CA GLN A 65 -32.97 2.20 1.54
C GLN A 65 -32.99 2.14 0.00
N ALA A 66 -34.12 2.51 -0.59
CA ALA A 66 -34.35 2.39 -2.03
C ALA A 66 -33.40 3.24 -2.90
N THR A 67 -32.86 4.33 -2.36
CA THR A 67 -31.91 5.22 -3.08
C THR A 67 -30.46 4.81 -2.92
N ALA A 68 -30.15 3.82 -2.08
CA ALA A 68 -28.80 3.32 -1.91
C ALA A 68 -28.38 2.48 -3.12
N LYS A 69 -27.06 2.39 -3.34
CA LYS A 69 -26.44 1.42 -4.24
C LYS A 69 -25.66 0.46 -3.37
N LEU A 70 -26.07 -0.80 -3.35
CA LEU A 70 -25.53 -1.78 -2.43
C LEU A 70 -25.16 -3.08 -3.14
N THR A 71 -24.19 -3.78 -2.58
CA THR A 71 -23.97 -5.20 -2.87
C THR A 71 -23.94 -5.94 -1.55
N LEU A 72 -24.88 -6.87 -1.38
CA LEU A 72 -24.94 -7.72 -0.20
C LEU A 72 -24.47 -9.12 -0.55
N PHE A 73 -23.45 -9.57 0.17
CA PHE A 73 -23.06 -10.97 0.23
C PHE A 73 -23.87 -11.62 1.36
N ALA A 74 -24.90 -12.41 1.04
CA ALA A 74 -25.86 -12.94 2.00
C ALA A 74 -25.58 -14.42 2.30
N PRO A 75 -25.12 -14.78 3.50
CA PRO A 75 -25.00 -16.17 3.92
C PRO A 75 -26.37 -16.85 4.00
N THR A 76 -26.43 -18.12 3.62
CA THR A 76 -27.61 -18.95 3.85
C THR A 76 -27.79 -19.30 5.33
N ASN A 77 -28.98 -19.78 5.70
CA ASN A 77 -29.25 -20.29 7.04
C ASN A 77 -28.29 -21.43 7.44
N GLN A 78 -27.94 -22.30 6.48
CA GLN A 78 -26.97 -23.38 6.69
C GLN A 78 -25.56 -22.83 6.97
N ALA A 79 -25.14 -21.80 6.23
CA ALA A 79 -23.88 -21.11 6.45
C ALA A 79 -23.81 -20.52 7.88
N MET A 80 -24.89 -19.86 8.31
CA MET A 80 -24.98 -19.28 9.66
C MET A 80 -24.95 -20.34 10.76
N GLU A 81 -25.61 -21.50 10.56
CA GLU A 81 -25.57 -22.60 11.52
C GLU A 81 -24.15 -23.17 11.68
N ALA A 82 -23.45 -23.40 10.57
CA ALA A 82 -22.05 -23.84 10.59
C ALA A 82 -21.15 -22.83 11.33
N PHE A 83 -21.35 -21.54 11.06
CA PHE A 83 -20.62 -20.47 11.73
C PHE A 83 -20.85 -20.43 13.25
N TYR A 84 -22.08 -20.68 13.74
CA TYR A 84 -22.35 -20.77 15.18
C TYR A 84 -21.68 -21.97 15.84
N GLN A 85 -21.66 -23.12 15.17
CA GLN A 85 -20.96 -24.32 15.65
C GLN A 85 -19.46 -24.06 15.78
N GLU A 86 -18.85 -23.41 14.78
CA GLU A 86 -17.44 -23.01 14.81
C GLU A 86 -17.13 -22.07 15.98
N LYS A 87 -17.96 -21.03 16.17
CA LYS A 87 -17.82 -20.05 17.25
C LYS A 87 -18.22 -20.58 18.63
N LYS A 88 -18.77 -21.80 18.70
CA LYS A 88 -19.27 -22.44 19.94
C LYS A 88 -20.33 -21.60 20.65
N VAL A 89 -21.21 -20.96 19.87
CA VAL A 89 -22.34 -20.17 20.35
C VAL A 89 -23.65 -20.79 19.89
N SER A 90 -24.75 -20.48 20.58
CA SER A 90 -26.08 -20.99 20.21
C SER A 90 -26.88 -20.03 19.33
N SER A 91 -26.47 -18.76 19.25
CA SER A 91 -27.21 -17.71 18.54
C SER A 91 -26.34 -16.48 18.23
N VAL A 92 -26.79 -15.63 17.31
CA VAL A 92 -26.13 -14.36 16.97
C VAL A 92 -25.93 -13.43 18.17
N GLU A 93 -26.87 -13.46 19.13
CA GLU A 93 -26.83 -12.58 20.30
C GLU A 93 -25.63 -12.85 21.22
N GLU A 94 -25.15 -14.09 21.29
CA GLU A 94 -24.00 -14.50 22.10
C GLU A 94 -22.66 -13.97 21.54
N LEU A 95 -22.62 -13.61 20.26
CA LEU A 95 -21.44 -12.99 19.62
C LEU A 95 -21.25 -11.52 20.03
N GLY A 96 -22.30 -10.89 20.57
CA GLY A 96 -22.28 -9.49 20.98
C GLY A 96 -22.51 -8.50 19.85
N LYS A 97 -23.26 -7.44 20.14
CA LYS A 97 -23.76 -6.48 19.14
C LYS A 97 -22.67 -5.78 18.32
N VAL A 98 -21.51 -5.48 18.92
CA VAL A 98 -20.39 -4.82 18.24
C VAL A 98 -19.83 -5.72 17.13
N TYR A 99 -19.55 -6.99 17.44
CA TYR A 99 -19.08 -7.97 16.47
C TYR A 99 -20.12 -8.18 15.36
N VAL A 100 -21.39 -8.36 15.74
CA VAL A 100 -22.45 -8.62 14.76
C VAL A 100 -22.66 -7.45 13.82
N ARG A 101 -22.53 -6.21 14.30
CA ARG A 101 -22.57 -5.03 13.43
C ARG A 101 -21.41 -5.02 12.43
N GLN A 102 -20.21 -5.34 12.88
CA GLN A 102 -19.05 -5.46 12.00
C GLN A 102 -19.19 -6.61 10.99
N LEU A 103 -19.80 -7.73 11.40
CA LEU A 103 -20.12 -8.85 10.53
C LEU A 103 -21.03 -8.42 9.37
N VAL A 104 -22.10 -7.68 9.65
CA VAL A 104 -23.00 -7.16 8.60
C VAL A 104 -22.28 -6.14 7.71
N GLN A 105 -21.47 -5.25 8.29
CA GLN A 105 -20.68 -4.29 7.53
C GLN A 105 -19.67 -4.94 6.58
N TYR A 106 -19.08 -6.07 6.98
CA TYR A 106 -18.14 -6.83 6.15
C TYR A 106 -18.81 -7.53 4.97
N HIS A 107 -20.09 -7.88 5.12
CA HIS A 107 -20.88 -8.49 4.05
C HIS A 107 -21.55 -7.47 3.11
N LEU A 108 -21.34 -6.18 3.32
CA LEU A 108 -22.06 -5.12 2.62
C LEU A 108 -21.10 -4.12 2.00
N VAL A 109 -21.24 -3.90 0.69
CA VAL A 109 -20.52 -2.87 -0.07
C VAL A 109 -21.48 -1.73 -0.40
N ASN A 110 -21.02 -0.48 -0.31
CA ASN A 110 -21.83 0.72 -0.58
C ASN A 110 -21.74 1.18 -2.05
N ASP A 111 -21.70 0.21 -2.96
CA ASP A 111 -21.90 0.38 -4.39
C ASP A 111 -22.38 -0.96 -5.00
N THR A 112 -22.64 -0.96 -6.31
CA THR A 112 -23.11 -2.12 -7.06
C THR A 112 -21.99 -2.83 -7.80
N ILE A 113 -21.58 -3.99 -7.29
CA ILE A 113 -20.67 -4.91 -7.96
C ILE A 113 -21.48 -5.76 -8.92
N THR A 114 -21.35 -5.46 -10.21
CA THR A 114 -22.07 -6.17 -11.27
C THR A 114 -21.51 -7.58 -11.48
N LEU A 115 -22.27 -8.46 -12.13
CA LEU A 115 -21.77 -9.79 -12.50
C LEU A 115 -20.51 -9.71 -13.37
N GLU A 116 -20.44 -8.73 -14.28
CA GLU A 116 -19.27 -8.53 -15.15
C GLU A 116 -18.03 -8.20 -14.34
N GLU A 117 -18.14 -7.27 -13.40
CA GLU A 117 -17.07 -6.89 -12.48
C GLU A 117 -16.65 -8.06 -11.60
N PHE A 118 -17.62 -8.73 -10.97
CA PHE A 118 -17.39 -9.89 -10.12
C PHE A 118 -16.64 -11.02 -10.85
N SER A 119 -17.02 -11.27 -12.12
CA SER A 119 -16.45 -12.34 -12.93
C SER A 119 -15.02 -12.05 -13.42
N LYS A 120 -14.48 -10.82 -13.23
CA LYS A 120 -13.08 -10.52 -13.54
C LYS A 120 -12.12 -11.23 -12.57
N GLY A 121 -12.56 -11.52 -11.35
CA GLY A 121 -11.68 -12.03 -10.29
C GLY A 121 -10.72 -10.99 -9.73
N GLY A 122 -9.95 -11.39 -8.71
CA GLY A 122 -8.99 -10.53 -8.03
C GLY A 122 -9.65 -9.60 -7.02
N GLU A 123 -8.90 -8.59 -6.56
CA GLU A 123 -9.39 -7.58 -5.62
C GLU A 123 -10.53 -6.76 -6.23
N LEU A 124 -11.62 -6.61 -5.48
CA LEU A 124 -12.73 -5.71 -5.83
C LEU A 124 -12.32 -4.25 -5.59
N GLU A 125 -12.71 -3.37 -6.51
CA GLU A 125 -12.37 -1.93 -6.44
C GLU A 125 -13.03 -1.28 -5.21
N ASP A 126 -14.28 -1.66 -4.94
CA ASP A 126 -15.05 -1.15 -3.82
C ASP A 126 -14.80 -1.91 -2.51
N LYS A 127 -14.71 -1.14 -1.43
CA LYS A 127 -14.52 -1.68 -0.07
C LYS A 127 -15.86 -1.99 0.58
N THR A 128 -15.84 -2.95 1.50
CA THR A 128 -16.96 -3.20 2.40
C THR A 128 -17.21 -2.00 3.31
N LEU A 129 -18.38 -1.95 3.97
CA LEU A 129 -18.68 -0.93 4.98
C LEU A 129 -17.78 -1.02 6.21
N SER A 130 -17.08 -2.14 6.42
CA SER A 130 -16.01 -2.24 7.43
C SER A 130 -14.63 -1.84 6.89
N ASN A 131 -14.61 -1.23 5.70
CA ASN A 131 -13.47 -0.68 4.97
C ASN A 131 -12.43 -1.75 4.60
N ASP A 132 -12.88 -2.97 4.34
CA ASP A 132 -12.02 -4.07 3.92
C ASP A 132 -12.13 -4.29 2.41
N ILE A 133 -11.02 -4.67 1.79
CA ILE A 133 -10.99 -5.11 0.39
C ILE A 133 -11.39 -6.59 0.39
N LEU A 134 -12.28 -6.95 -0.52
CA LEU A 134 -12.64 -8.34 -0.79
C LEU A 134 -11.99 -8.78 -2.09
N GLU A 135 -11.60 -10.04 -2.17
CA GLU A 135 -11.00 -10.67 -3.34
C GLU A 135 -11.94 -11.77 -3.86
N VAL A 136 -12.15 -11.82 -5.17
CA VAL A 136 -12.85 -12.94 -5.82
C VAL A 136 -11.80 -13.90 -6.36
N THR A 137 -11.78 -15.12 -5.85
CA THR A 137 -10.86 -16.17 -6.30
C THR A 137 -11.60 -17.31 -6.99
N PHE A 138 -10.88 -18.01 -7.86
CA PHE A 138 -11.39 -19.19 -8.58
C PHE A 138 -10.56 -20.40 -8.16
N ASN A 139 -11.18 -21.38 -7.50
CA ASN A 139 -10.49 -22.63 -7.17
C ASN A 139 -10.59 -23.61 -8.34
N ALA A 140 -9.44 -23.99 -8.91
CA ALA A 140 -9.35 -24.95 -10.01
C ALA A 140 -9.30 -26.42 -9.54
N ASP A 141 -9.19 -26.66 -8.24
CA ASP A 141 -8.94 -27.99 -7.65
C ASP A 141 -10.21 -28.78 -7.31
N ASP A 142 -11.40 -28.15 -7.33
CA ASP A 142 -12.66 -28.87 -7.19
C ASP A 142 -13.05 -29.50 -8.54
N SER A 143 -12.80 -30.80 -8.65
CA SER A 143 -13.11 -31.63 -9.82
C SER A 143 -14.61 -31.72 -10.20
N SER A 144 -15.48 -30.99 -9.51
CA SER A 144 -16.88 -30.79 -9.83
C SER A 144 -17.09 -29.40 -10.46
N GLU A 145 -17.27 -29.39 -11.78
CA GLU A 145 -17.79 -28.25 -12.56
C GLU A 145 -16.90 -27.00 -12.60
N GLY A 146 -15.86 -27.03 -13.45
CA GLY A 146 -15.25 -25.77 -13.92
C GLY A 146 -16.31 -24.83 -14.51
N GLY A 147 -16.34 -23.59 -14.05
CA GLY A 147 -17.34 -22.58 -14.44
C GLY A 147 -17.71 -21.66 -13.28
N PHE A 148 -18.85 -20.97 -13.39
CA PHE A 148 -19.36 -20.00 -12.41
C PHE A 148 -19.54 -20.55 -10.97
N ASN A 149 -19.54 -21.86 -10.78
CA ASN A 149 -19.69 -22.56 -9.50
C ASN A 149 -18.37 -22.72 -8.71
N ALA A 150 -17.25 -22.16 -9.19
CA ALA A 150 -15.94 -22.27 -8.55
C ALA A 150 -15.48 -20.94 -7.90
N MET A 151 -16.41 -20.00 -7.65
CA MET A 151 -16.09 -18.67 -7.14
C MET A 151 -16.13 -18.61 -5.61
N TYR A 152 -15.10 -18.00 -5.03
CA TYR A 152 -14.97 -17.80 -3.59
C TYR A 152 -14.68 -16.34 -3.26
N MET A 153 -15.24 -15.86 -2.16
CA MET A 153 -14.85 -14.60 -1.54
C MET A 153 -13.67 -14.83 -0.60
N ASN A 154 -12.58 -14.10 -0.80
CA ASN A 154 -11.31 -14.18 -0.07
C ASN A 154 -10.72 -15.60 -0.01
N GLY A 155 -10.99 -16.44 -1.02
CA GLY A 155 -10.61 -17.86 -0.99
C GLY A 155 -11.26 -18.67 0.13
N GLU A 156 -12.27 -18.12 0.80
CA GLU A 156 -12.94 -18.71 1.96
C GLU A 156 -14.39 -19.06 1.64
N ALA A 157 -15.21 -18.07 1.28
CA ALA A 157 -16.65 -18.23 1.26
C ALA A 157 -17.17 -18.56 -0.14
N HIS A 158 -17.73 -19.75 -0.31
CA HIS A 158 -18.26 -20.22 -1.58
C HIS A 158 -19.49 -19.43 -2.02
N VAL A 159 -19.50 -18.97 -3.27
CA VAL A 159 -20.61 -18.21 -3.85
C VAL A 159 -21.61 -19.15 -4.52
N LYS A 160 -22.79 -19.26 -3.92
CA LYS A 160 -23.88 -20.15 -4.34
C LYS A 160 -24.73 -19.58 -5.47
N GLU A 161 -25.08 -18.29 -5.39
CA GLU A 161 -25.88 -17.61 -6.41
C GLU A 161 -25.30 -16.23 -6.69
N LEU A 162 -25.26 -15.86 -7.97
CA LEU A 162 -24.57 -14.66 -8.44
C LEU A 162 -25.55 -13.56 -8.80
N ALA A 163 -25.20 -12.32 -8.41
CA ALA A 163 -25.76 -11.09 -8.94
C ALA A 163 -27.31 -11.04 -9.04
N ILE A 164 -28.00 -11.43 -7.98
CA ILE A 164 -29.47 -11.31 -7.91
C ILE A 164 -29.83 -9.83 -7.88
N HIS A 165 -30.51 -9.38 -8.92
CA HIS A 165 -30.84 -7.98 -9.11
C HIS A 165 -32.03 -7.54 -8.23
N THR A 166 -31.84 -6.45 -7.49
CA THR A 166 -32.83 -5.83 -6.60
C THR A 166 -32.95 -4.33 -6.90
N SER A 167 -33.94 -3.63 -6.36
CA SER A 167 -34.16 -2.21 -6.73
C SER A 167 -33.05 -1.26 -6.27
N ASN A 168 -32.25 -1.67 -5.28
CA ASN A 168 -31.18 -0.85 -4.69
C ASN A 168 -29.81 -1.54 -4.74
N GLY A 169 -29.65 -2.57 -5.58
CA GLY A 169 -28.36 -3.27 -5.69
C GLY A 169 -28.40 -4.72 -6.14
N PHE A 170 -27.34 -5.45 -5.78
CA PHE A 170 -27.18 -6.88 -6.05
C PHE A 170 -27.07 -7.70 -4.77
N VAL A 171 -27.54 -8.95 -4.82
CA VAL A 171 -27.31 -9.96 -3.79
C VAL A 171 -26.50 -11.11 -4.37
N TYR A 172 -25.42 -11.49 -3.67
CA TYR A 172 -24.65 -12.70 -3.91
C TYR A 172 -24.90 -13.64 -2.73
N VAL A 173 -25.37 -14.85 -3.00
CA VAL A 173 -25.69 -15.82 -1.94
C VAL A 173 -24.46 -16.65 -1.63
N LEU A 174 -24.17 -16.84 -0.34
CA LEU A 174 -22.99 -17.58 0.11
C LEU A 174 -23.38 -18.86 0.87
N ASP A 175 -22.64 -19.94 0.61
CA ASP A 175 -22.73 -21.17 1.41
C ASP A 175 -21.88 -21.10 2.69
N ASP A 176 -21.11 -20.02 2.87
CA ASP A 176 -20.32 -19.72 4.06
C ASP A 176 -20.56 -18.29 4.56
N VAL A 177 -20.20 -18.03 5.82
CA VAL A 177 -20.20 -16.68 6.39
C VAL A 177 -18.81 -16.07 6.16
N MET A 178 -18.72 -14.93 5.47
CA MET A 178 -17.44 -14.20 5.35
C MET A 178 -17.03 -13.68 6.72
N ARG A 179 -15.89 -14.15 7.23
CA ARG A 179 -15.44 -13.78 8.57
C ARG A 179 -14.65 -12.46 8.51
N PRO A 180 -15.17 -11.34 9.09
CA PRO A 180 -14.34 -10.16 9.24
C PRO A 180 -13.16 -10.53 10.13
N MET A 181 -11.96 -10.17 9.70
CA MET A 181 -10.84 -10.07 10.63
C MET A 181 -11.18 -8.98 11.62
N VAL A 182 -11.63 -9.35 12.82
CA VAL A 182 -11.95 -8.40 13.89
C VAL A 182 -10.79 -8.19 14.85
N GLU A 183 -9.93 -9.20 14.95
CA GLU A 183 -8.80 -9.18 15.87
C GLU A 183 -7.72 -8.21 15.36
N SER A 184 -7.27 -7.32 16.25
CA SER A 184 -6.03 -6.58 16.05
C SER A 184 -4.83 -7.55 15.99
N VAL A 185 -3.68 -7.04 15.58
CA VAL A 185 -2.44 -7.82 15.58
C VAL A 185 -2.09 -8.33 16.98
N TYR A 186 -2.36 -7.55 18.03
CA TYR A 186 -2.11 -7.98 19.41
C TYR A 186 -3.12 -9.04 19.87
N GLN A 187 -4.41 -8.85 19.61
CA GLN A 187 -5.45 -9.82 19.96
C GLN A 187 -5.15 -11.18 19.31
N LYS A 188 -4.83 -11.16 18.01
CA LYS A 188 -4.49 -12.38 17.28
C LYS A 188 -3.23 -13.06 17.81
N LEU A 189 -2.20 -12.28 18.15
CA LEU A 189 -0.96 -12.80 18.73
C LEU A 189 -1.19 -13.46 20.10
N PHE A 190 -2.08 -12.89 20.91
CA PHE A 190 -2.44 -13.43 22.22
C PHE A 190 -3.28 -14.71 22.11
N GLU A 191 -4.20 -14.78 21.15
CA GLU A 191 -5.14 -15.90 21.00
C GLU A 191 -4.57 -17.09 20.22
N ASN A 192 -3.48 -16.89 19.45
CA ASN A 192 -2.92 -17.95 18.61
C ASN A 192 -2.28 -19.10 19.40
N ASN A 193 -2.09 -18.96 20.72
CA ASN A 193 -1.43 -19.90 21.63
C ASN A 193 0.00 -20.30 21.21
N LYS A 194 0.62 -19.57 20.27
CA LYS A 194 1.97 -19.79 19.74
C LYS A 194 2.95 -18.74 20.25
N ASN A 195 2.51 -17.54 20.64
CA ASN A 195 3.39 -16.42 21.01
C ASN A 195 3.09 -15.88 22.41
N ASN A 196 2.69 -16.72 23.37
CA ASN A 196 2.25 -16.25 24.68
C ASN A 196 3.33 -15.46 25.42
N ILE A 197 4.61 -15.85 25.28
CA ILE A 197 5.74 -15.15 25.92
C ILE A 197 5.90 -13.73 25.36
N LEU A 198 5.86 -13.56 24.04
CA LEU A 198 5.98 -12.25 23.38
C LEU A 198 4.72 -11.40 23.59
N ALA A 199 3.54 -12.00 23.54
CA ALA A 199 2.27 -11.31 23.79
C ALA A 199 2.22 -10.75 25.22
N GLU A 200 2.66 -11.51 26.21
CA GLU A 200 2.76 -11.04 27.60
C GLU A 200 3.80 -9.92 27.75
N ALA A 201 4.93 -9.97 27.03
CA ALA A 201 5.91 -8.87 27.01
C ALA A 201 5.31 -7.58 26.41
N LEU A 202 4.58 -7.67 25.29
CA LEU A 202 3.85 -6.55 24.68
C LEU A 202 2.76 -5.99 25.61
N LYS A 203 2.14 -6.85 26.42
CA LYS A 203 1.17 -6.46 27.42
C LYS A 203 1.82 -5.68 28.57
N ARG A 204 2.86 -6.24 29.19
CA ARG A 204 3.54 -5.63 30.34
C ARG A 204 4.21 -4.30 30.02
N THR A 205 4.56 -4.07 28.76
CA THR A 205 5.25 -2.87 28.28
C THR A 205 4.30 -1.78 27.79
N GLY A 206 2.98 -2.02 27.82
CA GLY A 206 1.94 -1.11 27.34
C GLY A 206 1.80 -1.04 25.81
N TRP A 207 2.63 -1.75 25.04
CA TRP A 207 2.53 -1.76 23.58
C TRP A 207 1.22 -2.34 23.07
N HIS A 208 0.56 -3.21 23.85
CA HIS A 208 -0.75 -3.75 23.50
C HIS A 208 -1.81 -2.66 23.25
N ASP A 209 -1.78 -1.54 23.98
CA ASP A 209 -2.74 -0.46 23.78
C ASP A 209 -2.61 0.15 22.39
N THR A 210 -1.37 0.36 21.94
CA THR A 210 -1.08 0.89 20.59
C THR A 210 -1.43 -0.11 19.49
N LEU A 211 -1.08 -1.38 19.69
CA LEU A 211 -1.31 -2.45 18.71
C LEU A 211 -2.78 -2.82 18.53
N ASN A 212 -3.66 -2.45 19.48
CA ASN A 212 -5.10 -2.62 19.37
C ASN A 212 -5.80 -1.50 18.58
N ILE A 213 -5.11 -0.38 18.31
CA ILE A 213 -5.69 0.72 17.53
C ILE A 213 -5.77 0.32 16.05
N ILE A 214 -6.98 0.31 15.50
CA ILE A 214 -7.22 0.01 14.07
C ILE A 214 -7.16 1.29 13.23
N ALA A 215 -7.69 2.38 13.76
CA ALA A 215 -7.67 3.70 13.13
C ALA A 215 -7.67 4.79 14.21
N ASP A 216 -7.14 5.95 13.85
CA ASP A 216 -7.03 7.12 14.69
C ASP A 216 -7.48 8.35 13.91
N THR A 217 -7.88 9.42 14.59
CA THR A 217 -8.31 10.66 13.94
C THR A 217 -7.22 11.73 14.10
N ILE A 218 -6.51 12.04 13.02
CA ILE A 218 -5.54 13.14 13.01
C ILE A 218 -6.25 14.44 12.63
N THR A 219 -5.84 15.54 13.27
CA THR A 219 -6.27 16.89 12.87
C THR A 219 -5.14 17.51 12.06
N MET A 220 -5.41 17.83 10.80
CA MET A 220 -4.45 18.48 9.91
C MET A 220 -4.21 19.95 10.31
N PRO A 221 -3.13 20.59 9.82
CA PRO A 221 -2.83 21.99 10.12
C PRO A 221 -3.93 23.00 9.76
N ASP A 222 -4.82 22.65 8.81
CA ASP A 222 -5.96 23.48 8.41
C ASP A 222 -7.24 23.22 9.24
N GLY A 223 -7.15 22.36 10.27
CA GLY A 223 -8.26 22.00 11.16
C GLY A 223 -9.15 20.86 10.65
N THR A 224 -8.91 20.32 9.46
CA THR A 224 -9.65 19.15 8.97
C THR A 224 -9.30 17.89 9.76
N LYS A 225 -10.29 17.05 10.05
CA LYS A 225 -10.09 15.75 10.72
C LYS A 225 -10.04 14.66 9.66
N GLN A 226 -9.00 13.83 9.70
CA GLN A 226 -8.85 12.66 8.83
C GLN A 226 -8.71 11.41 9.69
N GLU A 227 -9.51 10.40 9.37
CA GLU A 227 -9.32 9.06 9.91
C GLU A 227 -8.14 8.40 9.19
N VAL A 228 -7.15 7.95 9.97
CA VAL A 228 -5.94 7.29 9.50
C VAL A 228 -5.88 5.91 10.12
N ARG A 229 -5.88 4.88 9.27
CA ARG A 229 -5.67 3.51 9.72
C ARG A 229 -4.26 3.36 10.30
N ARG A 230 -4.18 2.68 11.45
CA ARG A 230 -2.90 2.24 12.03
C ARG A 230 -2.70 0.81 11.58
N ASN A 231 -1.51 0.50 11.06
CA ASN A 231 -1.17 -0.82 10.58
C ASN A 231 0.18 -1.24 11.14
N TYR A 232 0.32 -2.52 11.48
CA TYR A 232 1.52 -3.06 12.11
C TYR A 232 1.87 -4.43 11.54
N THR A 233 3.15 -4.79 11.60
CA THR A 233 3.61 -6.15 11.35
C THR A 233 4.40 -6.61 12.57
N ILE A 234 3.98 -7.70 13.20
CA ILE A 234 4.68 -8.29 14.33
C ILE A 234 5.61 -9.38 13.83
N LEU A 235 6.89 -9.26 14.14
CA LEU A 235 7.84 -10.34 13.97
C LEU A 235 7.71 -11.26 15.20
N GLY A 236 6.90 -12.31 15.06
CA GLY A 236 6.57 -13.22 16.15
C GLY A 236 7.72 -14.16 16.44
N VAL A 237 8.12 -14.27 17.70
CA VAL A 237 8.97 -15.38 18.18
C VAL A 237 8.04 -16.40 18.84
N PRO A 238 7.88 -17.60 18.26
CA PRO A 238 7.08 -18.67 18.84
C PRO A 238 7.60 -19.14 20.21
N ASP A 239 6.70 -19.62 21.06
CA ASP A 239 7.02 -20.14 22.39
C ASP A 239 7.97 -21.35 22.33
N ASP A 240 7.87 -22.20 21.30
CA ASP A 240 8.80 -23.33 21.10
C ASP A 240 10.23 -22.86 20.82
N VAL A 241 10.38 -21.74 20.10
CA VAL A 241 11.68 -21.10 19.86
C VAL A 241 12.25 -20.55 21.17
N PHE A 242 11.46 -19.86 21.98
CA PHE A 242 11.88 -19.41 23.32
C PHE A 242 12.27 -20.58 24.23
N GLN A 243 11.45 -21.63 24.27
CA GLN A 243 11.66 -22.80 25.11
C GLN A 243 12.95 -23.55 24.71
N SER A 244 13.27 -23.62 23.42
CA SER A 244 14.54 -24.18 22.92
C SER A 244 15.77 -23.46 23.47
N LYS A 245 15.61 -22.22 23.96
CA LYS A 245 16.65 -21.39 24.59
C LYS A 245 16.49 -21.26 26.10
N GLY A 246 15.65 -22.10 26.72
CA GLY A 246 15.42 -22.14 28.16
C GLY A 246 14.54 -21.02 28.70
N ILE A 247 13.75 -20.35 27.84
CA ILE A 247 12.82 -19.28 28.23
C ILE A 247 11.41 -19.87 28.17
N SER A 248 10.78 -20.14 29.32
CA SER A 248 9.45 -20.78 29.38
C SER A 248 8.33 -19.81 29.77
N SER A 249 8.68 -18.56 30.07
CA SER A 249 7.75 -17.52 30.52
C SER A 249 8.29 -16.12 30.22
N CYS A 250 7.41 -15.10 30.25
CA CYS A 250 7.85 -13.71 30.16
C CYS A 250 8.76 -13.30 31.33
N ASP A 251 8.62 -13.93 32.50
CA ASP A 251 9.52 -13.68 33.65
C ASP A 251 10.95 -14.20 33.37
N ASP A 252 11.08 -15.33 32.66
CA ASP A 252 12.38 -15.82 32.24
C ASP A 252 13.00 -14.93 31.16
N LEU A 253 12.17 -14.38 30.27
CA LEU A 253 12.61 -13.38 29.29
C LEU A 253 13.12 -12.11 29.98
N VAL A 254 12.38 -11.58 30.97
CA VAL A 254 12.80 -10.43 31.79
C VAL A 254 14.16 -10.68 32.44
N LYS A 255 14.34 -11.87 33.05
CA LYS A 255 15.63 -12.26 33.66
C LYS A 255 16.74 -12.35 32.62
N LYS A 256 16.46 -12.96 31.45
CA LYS A 256 17.43 -13.11 30.36
C LYS A 256 17.89 -11.76 29.81
N LEU A 257 16.99 -10.79 29.72
CA LEU A 257 17.28 -9.43 29.25
C LEU A 257 17.89 -8.53 30.32
N GLY A 258 17.83 -8.92 31.60
CA GLY A 258 18.24 -8.06 32.71
C GLY A 258 17.36 -6.80 32.84
N ALA A 259 16.06 -6.92 32.56
CA ALA A 259 15.17 -5.78 32.36
C ALA A 259 14.82 -4.99 33.63
N GLY A 260 15.13 -5.50 34.83
CA GLY A 260 14.78 -4.82 36.08
C GLY A 260 13.28 -4.63 36.24
N GLU A 261 12.86 -3.43 36.64
CA GLU A 261 11.47 -3.04 36.89
C GLU A 261 11.10 -1.83 36.02
N ASP A 262 9.84 -1.39 36.05
CA ASP A 262 9.29 -0.31 35.20
C ASP A 262 9.35 -0.62 33.69
N TYR A 263 8.42 -1.46 33.23
CA TYR A 263 8.34 -1.89 31.84
C TYR A 263 7.68 -0.87 30.90
N GLU A 264 7.06 0.20 31.41
CA GLU A 264 6.45 1.26 30.59
C GLU A 264 7.50 2.27 30.10
N ASN A 265 8.63 2.39 30.81
CA ASN A 265 9.77 3.15 30.35
C ASN A 265 10.31 2.59 29.02
N LYS A 266 10.30 3.42 27.97
CA LYS A 266 10.76 3.05 26.61
C LYS A 266 12.23 2.63 26.53
N ASN A 267 13.04 2.99 27.53
CA ASN A 267 14.43 2.55 27.65
C ASN A 267 14.62 1.25 28.42
N ASN A 268 13.58 0.71 29.07
CA ASN A 268 13.61 -0.58 29.74
C ASN A 268 13.94 -1.71 28.74
N ALA A 269 14.77 -2.69 29.14
CA ALA A 269 15.21 -3.75 28.22
C ALA A 269 14.06 -4.62 27.69
N LEU A 270 13.02 -4.90 28.49
CA LEU A 270 11.81 -5.61 28.04
C LEU A 270 11.01 -4.74 27.07
N ASN A 271 10.86 -3.44 27.35
CA ASN A 271 10.14 -2.52 26.46
C ASN A 271 10.82 -2.40 25.10
N ARG A 272 12.14 -2.16 25.10
CA ARG A 272 12.94 -2.11 23.88
C ARG A 272 12.86 -3.42 23.11
N TYR A 273 12.94 -4.56 23.79
CA TYR A 273 12.82 -5.88 23.16
C TYR A 273 11.44 -6.04 22.50
N ALA A 274 10.35 -5.75 23.22
CA ALA A 274 9.00 -5.84 22.70
C ALA A 274 8.79 -4.89 21.50
N ALA A 275 9.26 -3.65 21.59
CA ALA A 275 9.18 -2.64 20.54
C ALA A 275 9.96 -3.04 19.27
N TYR A 276 11.08 -3.77 19.43
CA TYR A 276 11.92 -4.23 18.32
C TYR A 276 11.22 -5.26 17.42
N HIS A 277 10.18 -5.92 17.93
CA HIS A 277 9.38 -6.90 17.18
C HIS A 277 8.19 -6.26 16.46
N ILE A 278 8.06 -4.92 16.49
CA ILE A 278 6.95 -4.17 15.88
C ILE A 278 7.47 -3.36 14.70
N LEU A 279 6.98 -3.64 13.50
CA LEU A 279 7.15 -2.78 12.31
C LEU A 279 5.88 -1.97 12.06
N ASN A 280 6.01 -0.72 11.65
CA ASN A 280 4.89 0.10 11.20
C ASN A 280 4.55 -0.20 9.74
N GLY A 281 3.33 -0.64 9.47
CA GLY A 281 2.86 -1.01 8.13
C GLY A 281 2.38 -2.47 8.03
N ARG A 282 1.77 -2.82 6.89
CA ARG A 282 1.29 -4.18 6.59
C ARG A 282 2.28 -4.83 5.63
N TYR A 283 3.11 -5.74 6.12
CA TYR A 283 4.12 -6.40 5.30
C TYR A 283 3.92 -7.91 5.35
N LYS A 284 3.57 -8.51 4.21
CA LYS A 284 3.75 -9.93 3.98
C LYS A 284 5.25 -10.26 3.91
N VAL A 285 5.61 -11.53 4.03
CA VAL A 285 7.00 -11.97 3.85
C VAL A 285 7.55 -11.52 2.49
N ASP A 286 6.73 -11.62 1.44
CA ASP A 286 7.12 -11.14 0.10
C ASP A 286 7.43 -9.64 0.07
N ASN A 287 6.74 -8.82 0.86
CA ASN A 287 7.11 -7.40 0.97
C ASN A 287 8.45 -7.24 1.69
N LEU A 288 8.69 -8.02 2.75
CA LEU A 288 9.90 -7.96 3.56
C LEU A 288 11.15 -8.46 2.82
N LYS A 289 10.96 -9.31 1.80
CA LYS A 289 12.01 -9.87 0.94
C LYS A 289 12.31 -9.04 -0.32
N LYS A 290 11.50 -8.02 -0.63
CA LYS A 290 11.74 -7.11 -1.75
C LYS A 290 12.74 -6.03 -1.35
N PHE A 291 13.70 -5.76 -2.23
CA PHE A 291 14.74 -4.75 -2.02
C PHE A 291 14.52 -3.57 -2.95
N ASP A 292 15.09 -2.42 -2.61
CA ASP A 292 14.83 -1.16 -3.33
C ASP A 292 15.34 -1.21 -4.78
N VAL A 293 16.38 -2.02 -5.07
CA VAL A 293 16.86 -2.23 -6.45
C VAL A 293 16.98 -3.71 -6.75
N ASP A 294 15.95 -4.29 -7.37
CA ASP A 294 15.81 -5.74 -7.65
C ASP A 294 17.05 -6.39 -8.31
N THR A 295 17.88 -5.61 -9.02
CA THR A 295 19.04 -6.13 -9.75
C THR A 295 20.36 -6.10 -8.98
N VAL A 296 20.47 -5.31 -7.91
CA VAL A 296 21.78 -5.07 -7.24
C VAL A 296 21.70 -4.95 -5.72
N ALA A 297 20.56 -4.58 -5.15
CA ALA A 297 20.40 -4.56 -3.71
C ALA A 297 20.26 -6.00 -3.21
N THR A 298 21.03 -6.37 -2.20
CA THR A 298 20.95 -7.69 -1.55
C THR A 298 20.37 -7.61 -0.14
N CYS A 299 19.99 -6.40 0.30
CA CYS A 299 19.41 -6.18 1.61
C CYS A 299 18.58 -4.90 1.68
N LYS A 300 17.70 -4.84 2.68
CA LYS A 300 16.90 -3.66 3.04
C LYS A 300 16.83 -3.49 4.55
N ILE A 301 16.72 -2.23 5.01
CA ILE A 301 16.56 -1.86 6.41
C ILE A 301 15.08 -1.60 6.72
N TRP A 302 14.63 -2.10 7.86
CA TRP A 302 13.26 -1.98 8.33
C TRP A 302 13.26 -1.31 9.70
N GLY A 303 12.62 -0.15 9.79
CA GLY A 303 12.43 0.56 11.05
C GLY A 303 11.51 -0.19 11.99
N THR A 304 11.85 -0.21 13.27
CA THR A 304 11.04 -0.83 14.33
C THR A 304 10.45 0.24 15.24
N ALA A 305 9.48 -0.11 16.07
CA ALA A 305 9.00 0.77 17.13
C ALA A 305 10.03 0.97 18.26
N CYS A 306 11.15 0.23 18.26
CA CYS A 306 12.26 0.45 19.18
C CYS A 306 13.14 1.60 18.67
N GLU A 307 13.20 2.67 19.46
CA GLU A 307 14.08 3.81 19.15
C GLU A 307 15.54 3.39 18.99
N ASN A 308 16.21 3.98 18.00
CA ASN A 308 17.63 3.73 17.67
C ASN A 308 17.94 2.25 17.40
N ALA A 309 16.99 1.51 16.82
CA ALA A 309 17.15 0.12 16.42
C ALA A 309 16.30 -0.21 15.18
N ALA A 310 16.88 -1.00 14.27
CA ALA A 310 16.26 -1.45 13.04
C ALA A 310 16.64 -2.88 12.74
N ILE A 311 15.94 -3.47 11.78
CA ILE A 311 16.18 -4.83 11.31
C ILE A 311 16.66 -4.77 9.89
N LYS A 312 17.81 -5.37 9.61
CA LYS A 312 18.22 -5.61 8.24
C LYS A 312 17.70 -6.96 7.80
N ILE A 313 17.12 -7.02 6.60
CA ILE A 313 16.83 -8.27 5.92
C ILE A 313 17.77 -8.37 4.73
N SER A 314 18.54 -9.43 4.63
CA SER A 314 19.46 -9.68 3.52
C SER A 314 19.25 -11.04 2.88
N GLN A 315 19.35 -11.09 1.56
CA GLN A 315 19.42 -12.34 0.81
C GLN A 315 20.89 -12.75 0.73
N GLU A 316 21.19 -13.96 1.18
CA GLU A 316 22.55 -14.49 1.23
C GLU A 316 22.81 -15.50 0.11
N ALA A 317 24.06 -15.95 -0.01
CA ALA A 317 24.51 -16.83 -1.08
C ALA A 317 23.82 -18.22 -1.13
N ASP A 318 23.05 -18.57 -0.11
CA ASP A 318 22.23 -19.78 -0.05
C ASP A 318 20.75 -19.53 -0.43
N ASP A 319 20.47 -18.36 -1.02
CA ASP A 319 19.14 -17.87 -1.43
C ASP A 319 18.14 -17.69 -0.29
N ASN A 320 18.57 -17.82 0.97
CA ASN A 320 17.73 -17.54 2.13
C ASN A 320 17.78 -16.06 2.52
N TYR A 321 16.69 -15.62 3.14
CA TYR A 321 16.54 -14.26 3.67
C TYR A 321 16.74 -14.26 5.17
N TYR A 322 17.77 -13.57 5.64
CA TYR A 322 18.11 -13.51 7.04
C TYR A 322 17.84 -12.15 7.65
N LEU A 323 17.33 -12.17 8.88
CA LEU A 323 17.20 -10.99 9.71
C LEU A 323 18.51 -10.78 10.48
N ASN A 324 19.07 -9.57 10.36
CA ASN A 324 20.29 -9.05 11.00
C ASN A 324 21.57 -9.82 10.69
N TYR A 325 21.59 -10.61 9.62
CA TYR A 325 22.82 -11.26 9.18
C TYR A 325 23.86 -10.22 8.79
N ASP A 326 25.05 -10.35 9.38
CA ASP A 326 26.19 -9.42 9.42
C ASP A 326 26.29 -8.45 10.62
N GLY A 327 25.29 -8.41 11.51
CA GLY A 327 25.32 -7.71 12.80
C GLY A 327 26.09 -8.46 13.92
N GLY A 328 26.85 -9.50 13.55
CA GLY A 328 27.60 -10.38 14.46
C GLY A 328 27.27 -11.87 14.27
N SER A 329 28.06 -12.78 14.87
CA SER A 329 27.95 -14.24 14.66
C SER A 329 26.74 -14.90 15.34
N GLU A 330 26.01 -14.18 16.20
CA GLU A 330 24.85 -14.70 16.96
C GLU A 330 23.50 -14.14 16.46
N MET A 331 23.50 -13.27 15.45
CA MET A 331 22.33 -12.52 14.96
C MET A 331 21.89 -13.06 13.59
N ARG A 332 21.26 -14.23 13.56
CA ARG A 332 20.75 -14.85 12.33
C ARG A 332 19.46 -15.59 12.63
N THR A 333 18.33 -15.06 12.18
CA THR A 333 17.05 -15.77 12.18
C THR A 333 16.41 -15.64 10.79
N VAL A 334 15.47 -16.53 10.50
CA VAL A 334 14.71 -16.56 9.24
C VAL A 334 13.22 -16.57 9.56
N PHE A 335 12.41 -16.28 8.55
CA PHE A 335 10.97 -16.51 8.62
C PHE A 335 10.68 -18.01 8.68
N ARG A 336 9.74 -18.39 9.54
CA ARG A 336 9.12 -19.72 9.54
C ARG A 336 8.05 -19.71 8.45
N GLU A 337 8.46 -19.91 7.19
CA GLU A 337 7.62 -19.72 6.00
C GLU A 337 6.25 -20.42 6.09
N SER A 338 6.19 -21.63 6.66
CA SER A 338 4.95 -22.39 6.83
C SER A 338 3.96 -21.78 7.84
N ASP A 339 4.39 -20.76 8.58
CA ASP A 339 3.69 -20.16 9.71
C ASP A 339 3.73 -18.62 9.63
N CYS A 340 3.85 -18.06 8.43
CA CYS A 340 3.91 -16.62 8.19
C CYS A 340 2.62 -16.08 7.59
N ASP A 341 2.58 -14.77 7.33
CA ASP A 341 1.47 -14.05 6.68
C ASP A 341 0.12 -14.21 7.38
N TYR A 342 0.13 -14.37 8.71
CA TYR A 342 -1.08 -14.37 9.52
C TYR A 342 -1.73 -12.99 9.51
N GLN A 343 -2.77 -12.85 8.69
CA GLN A 343 -3.47 -11.58 8.51
C GLN A 343 -4.34 -11.22 9.72
N THR A 344 -4.36 -9.92 10.06
CA THR A 344 -5.16 -9.34 11.15
C THR A 344 -5.86 -8.06 10.68
N LYS A 345 -6.79 -7.51 11.48
CA LYS A 345 -7.56 -6.30 11.11
C LYS A 345 -6.64 -5.12 10.79
N ASN A 346 -5.54 -4.98 11.54
CA ASN A 346 -4.57 -3.90 11.38
C ASN A 346 -3.16 -4.41 11.09
N GLY A 347 -2.96 -5.57 10.47
CA GLY A 347 -1.60 -6.03 10.26
C GLY A 347 -1.37 -7.45 9.77
N TYR A 348 -0.14 -7.90 9.99
CA TYR A 348 0.33 -9.27 9.81
C TYR A 348 1.18 -9.73 11.01
N ILE A 349 1.22 -11.04 11.26
CA ILE A 349 2.19 -11.67 12.16
C ILE A 349 3.10 -12.57 11.32
N GLN A 350 4.41 -12.37 11.43
CA GLN A 350 5.45 -13.13 10.74
C GLN A 350 6.24 -13.95 11.74
N GLN A 351 6.06 -15.26 11.74
CA GLN A 351 6.75 -16.12 12.71
C GLN A 351 8.20 -16.33 12.31
N LEU A 352 9.06 -16.42 13.32
CA LEU A 352 10.51 -16.60 13.15
C LEU A 352 10.95 -17.98 13.64
N GLU A 353 12.04 -18.51 13.05
CA GLU A 353 12.65 -19.79 13.47
C GLU A 353 13.66 -19.63 14.62
N GLY A 354 13.98 -18.40 15.00
CA GLY A 354 15.00 -18.07 15.98
C GLY A 354 14.66 -16.81 16.76
N LEU A 355 15.35 -16.62 17.90
CA LEU A 355 15.23 -15.39 18.68
C LEU A 355 15.64 -14.17 17.83
N LEU A 356 14.99 -13.04 18.08
CA LEU A 356 15.32 -11.76 17.46
C LEU A 356 15.77 -10.74 18.54
N PRO A 357 17.01 -10.87 19.07
CA PRO A 357 17.58 -9.85 19.94
C PRO A 357 17.79 -8.53 19.20
N ILE A 358 17.82 -7.42 19.94
CA ILE A 358 18.05 -6.07 19.38
C ILE A 358 19.44 -6.01 18.75
N CYS A 359 19.50 -5.74 17.44
CA CYS A 359 20.76 -5.49 16.74
C CYS A 359 21.17 -4.02 16.86
N LYS A 360 22.38 -3.78 17.37
CA LYS A 360 22.97 -2.43 17.48
C LYS A 360 24.17 -2.20 16.56
N ASP A 361 24.76 -3.29 16.06
CA ASP A 361 26.03 -3.28 15.34
C ASP A 361 25.83 -3.61 13.84
N LEU A 362 24.69 -3.20 13.26
CA LEU A 362 24.46 -3.36 11.84
C LEU A 362 25.53 -2.61 11.05
N LYS A 363 26.11 -3.29 10.05
CA LYS A 363 27.08 -2.65 9.16
C LYS A 363 26.36 -1.72 8.17
N PRO A 364 26.88 -0.50 7.97
CA PRO A 364 26.45 0.38 6.87
C PRO A 364 26.46 -0.35 5.53
N PHE A 365 25.45 -0.09 4.72
CA PHE A 365 25.32 -0.60 3.35
C PHE A 365 24.75 0.49 2.44
N ILE A 366 24.78 0.26 1.13
CA ILE A 366 24.28 1.23 0.15
C ILE A 366 22.77 1.36 0.28
N ILE A 367 22.27 2.58 0.48
CA ILE A 367 20.83 2.85 0.59
C ILE A 367 20.40 3.72 -0.60
N TYR A 368 19.40 3.23 -1.34
CA TYR A 368 18.68 3.99 -2.34
C TYR A 368 17.40 4.51 -1.70
N TRP A 369 17.29 5.82 -1.56
CA TRP A 369 16.07 6.45 -1.08
C TRP A 369 15.31 7.04 -2.27
N ASP A 370 14.30 6.34 -2.72
CA ASP A 370 13.30 6.86 -3.65
C ASP A 370 12.37 7.84 -2.91
N LEU A 371 12.25 9.06 -3.44
CA LEU A 371 11.44 10.12 -2.83
C LEU A 371 9.95 10.02 -3.22
N ALA A 372 9.60 9.10 -4.12
CA ALA A 372 8.23 8.78 -4.50
C ALA A 372 7.72 7.47 -3.84
N ASP A 373 8.62 6.65 -3.27
CA ASP A 373 8.27 5.38 -2.63
C ASP A 373 7.76 5.56 -1.18
N TYR A 374 6.49 5.91 -1.06
CA TYR A 374 5.79 5.93 0.22
C TYR A 374 4.46 5.16 0.13
N PRO A 375 4.09 4.36 1.15
CA PRO A 375 2.81 3.65 1.15
C PRO A 375 1.58 4.56 0.97
N GLU A 376 1.65 5.79 1.48
CA GLU A 376 0.59 6.79 1.31
C GLU A 376 0.48 7.28 -0.14
N VAL A 377 1.61 7.40 -0.84
CA VAL A 377 1.66 7.72 -2.28
C VAL A 377 1.10 6.56 -3.08
N ALA A 378 1.54 5.33 -2.81
CA ALA A 378 1.00 4.13 -3.47
C ALA A 378 -0.54 4.04 -3.38
N ASN A 379 -1.07 4.22 -2.17
CA ASN A 379 -2.53 4.25 -1.95
C ASN A 379 -3.20 5.41 -2.70
N TYR A 380 -2.61 6.61 -2.67
CA TYR A 380 -3.19 7.77 -3.34
C TYR A 380 -3.23 7.59 -4.86
N ILE A 381 -2.15 7.07 -5.47
CA ILE A 381 -2.08 6.77 -6.90
C ILE A 381 -3.07 5.67 -7.28
N GLY A 382 -3.21 4.62 -6.46
CA GLY A 382 -4.22 3.59 -6.71
C GLY A 382 -5.65 4.13 -6.76
N SER A 383 -5.96 5.22 -6.05
CA SER A 383 -7.31 5.79 -6.00
C SER A 383 -7.53 7.06 -6.83
N ASN A 384 -6.47 7.81 -7.13
CA ASN A 384 -6.55 9.14 -7.75
C ASN A 384 -5.57 9.30 -8.92
N GLY A 385 -4.87 8.22 -9.29
CA GLY A 385 -4.01 8.18 -10.46
C GLY A 385 -4.77 8.53 -11.73
N VAL A 386 -4.06 9.05 -12.72
CA VAL A 386 -4.61 9.19 -14.07
C VAL A 386 -4.94 7.80 -14.62
N ASP A 387 -5.99 7.64 -15.42
CA ASP A 387 -6.39 6.35 -16.01
C ASP A 387 -5.20 5.53 -16.54
N GLY A 388 -5.04 4.32 -16.02
CA GLY A 388 -3.97 3.39 -16.38
C GLY A 388 -2.60 3.68 -15.74
N GLN A 389 -2.52 4.67 -14.86
CA GLN A 389 -1.34 4.89 -14.02
C GLN A 389 -1.31 3.89 -12.88
N ILE A 390 -0.21 3.14 -12.79
CA ILE A 390 0.04 2.19 -11.71
C ILE A 390 1.29 2.66 -10.96
N PHE A 391 1.24 2.59 -9.63
CA PHE A 391 2.36 2.96 -8.78
C PHE A 391 3.57 2.05 -9.04
N GLN A 392 4.75 2.67 -9.17
CA GLN A 392 6.05 2.03 -9.40
C GLN A 392 6.06 1.04 -10.57
N GLN A 393 5.30 1.35 -11.62
CA GLN A 393 5.23 0.53 -12.81
C GLN A 393 5.32 1.42 -14.05
N GLU A 394 6.35 1.19 -14.86
CA GLU A 394 6.46 1.80 -16.17
C GLU A 394 5.24 1.46 -17.04
N ILE A 395 4.79 2.42 -17.84
CA ILE A 395 3.62 2.24 -18.70
C ILE A 395 3.98 2.13 -20.16
N ASP A 396 3.21 1.34 -20.90
CA ASP A 396 3.23 1.33 -22.37
C ASP A 396 2.16 2.28 -22.93
N ALA A 397 2.34 3.58 -22.69
CA ALA A 397 1.43 4.62 -23.14
C ALA A 397 2.15 5.73 -23.92
N LYS A 398 1.40 6.48 -24.73
CA LYS A 398 1.97 7.62 -25.48
C LYS A 398 2.32 8.80 -24.58
N ALA A 399 1.53 9.03 -23.54
CA ALA A 399 1.69 10.13 -22.58
C ALA A 399 2.12 9.57 -21.22
N GLU A 400 2.92 10.36 -20.51
CA GLU A 400 3.34 10.04 -19.14
C GLU A 400 2.39 10.72 -18.16
N PRO A 401 1.62 9.95 -17.39
CA PRO A 401 0.70 10.49 -16.42
C PRO A 401 1.48 11.12 -15.28
N SER A 402 0.90 12.19 -14.76
CA SER A 402 1.41 12.91 -13.61
C SER A 402 0.23 13.22 -12.72
N THR A 403 0.30 12.76 -11.47
CA THR A 403 -0.74 12.96 -10.47
C THR A 403 -0.26 13.98 -9.45
N GLU A 404 -1.05 15.04 -9.27
CA GLU A 404 -0.76 16.09 -8.30
C GLU A 404 -0.94 15.54 -6.87
N LEU A 405 0.10 15.68 -6.05
CA LEU A 405 0.14 15.26 -4.65
C LEU A 405 0.01 16.42 -3.68
N LYS A 406 0.28 17.66 -4.14
CA LYS A 406 0.28 18.84 -3.27
C LYS A 406 -1.01 18.96 -2.45
N ASP A 407 -2.15 18.77 -3.11
CA ASP A 407 -3.46 18.96 -2.49
C ASP A 407 -4.00 17.66 -1.84
N ALA A 408 -3.27 16.55 -1.99
CA ALA A 408 -3.58 15.25 -1.37
C ALA A 408 -3.26 15.21 0.14
N LYS A 409 -2.41 16.13 0.61
CA LYS A 409 -2.00 16.26 2.03
C LYS A 409 -1.44 14.96 2.62
N LEU A 410 -0.61 14.27 1.84
CA LEU A 410 0.07 13.05 2.28
C LEU A 410 1.09 13.38 3.37
N ALA A 411 1.09 12.62 4.48
CA ALA A 411 1.91 12.95 5.65
C ALA A 411 3.41 12.75 5.41
N CYS A 412 3.77 11.96 4.40
CA CYS A 412 5.15 11.78 3.93
C CYS A 412 5.79 13.07 3.36
N TYR A 413 4.99 14.05 2.91
CA TYR A 413 5.48 15.33 2.39
C TYR A 413 5.00 16.51 3.25
N GLU A 414 5.93 17.14 3.97
CA GLU A 414 5.71 18.50 4.46
C GLU A 414 6.25 19.48 3.42
N TYR A 415 5.49 20.51 3.06
CA TYR A 415 5.96 21.47 2.06
C TYR A 415 5.47 22.89 2.33
N LYS A 416 6.16 23.85 1.73
CA LYS A 416 5.78 25.26 1.76
C LYS A 416 5.93 25.88 0.38
N VAL A 417 4.92 26.62 -0.05
CA VAL A 417 5.00 27.46 -1.24
C VAL A 417 5.82 28.72 -0.93
N GLY A 418 6.70 29.08 -1.87
CA GLY A 418 7.50 30.31 -1.79
C GLY A 418 6.65 31.56 -1.57
N SER A 419 7.19 32.56 -0.87
CA SER A 419 6.44 33.79 -0.53
C SER A 419 6.04 34.62 -1.75
N GLN A 420 6.72 34.41 -2.88
CA GLN A 420 6.40 35.03 -4.18
C GLN A 420 5.35 34.23 -4.98
N GLY A 421 4.78 33.18 -4.38
CA GLY A 421 3.85 32.27 -5.04
C GLY A 421 4.55 31.33 -6.03
N MET A 422 3.73 30.53 -6.70
CA MET A 422 4.15 29.60 -7.75
C MET A 422 3.12 29.63 -8.90
N PRO A 423 3.54 29.50 -10.16
CA PRO A 423 2.62 29.33 -11.26
C PRO A 423 1.97 27.94 -11.22
N VAL A 424 0.83 27.80 -11.92
CA VAL A 424 0.27 26.48 -12.24
C VAL A 424 1.25 25.77 -13.17
N SER A 425 1.83 24.67 -12.69
CA SER A 425 2.88 23.92 -13.40
C SER A 425 2.28 23.09 -14.53
N ASN A 426 2.98 23.01 -15.67
CA ASN A 426 2.65 22.08 -16.76
C ASN A 426 2.95 20.61 -16.38
N PHE A 427 3.62 20.37 -15.25
CA PHE A 427 4.13 19.06 -14.82
C PHE A 427 3.70 18.70 -13.39
N GLY A 428 2.77 19.46 -12.81
CA GLY A 428 2.42 19.41 -11.39
C GLY A 428 3.38 20.19 -10.49
N ASN A 429 2.88 20.63 -9.34
CA ASN A 429 3.63 21.43 -8.37
C ASN A 429 4.36 20.56 -7.34
N LEU A 430 3.70 19.52 -6.83
CA LEU A 430 4.35 18.40 -6.14
C LEU A 430 3.67 17.14 -6.67
N ALA A 431 4.29 16.42 -7.59
CA ALA A 431 3.60 15.40 -8.37
C ALA A 431 4.37 14.10 -8.50
N TYR A 432 3.63 13.00 -8.47
CA TYR A 432 4.10 11.67 -8.83
C TYR A 432 3.97 11.49 -10.34
N ARG A 433 5.07 11.17 -11.02
CA ARG A 433 5.06 10.99 -12.47
C ARG A 433 5.60 9.62 -12.84
N THR A 434 4.82 8.89 -13.62
CA THR A 434 5.19 7.57 -14.16
C THR A 434 5.82 7.72 -15.53
N LEU A 435 6.83 6.91 -15.81
CA LEU A 435 7.59 6.97 -17.04
C LEU A 435 7.22 5.85 -18.01
N ARG A 436 7.49 6.07 -19.29
CA ARG A 436 7.23 5.09 -20.36
C ARG A 436 8.27 3.98 -20.38
N SER A 437 7.81 2.74 -20.54
CA SER A 437 8.66 1.54 -20.54
C SER A 437 9.63 1.47 -21.73
N ASN A 438 9.17 1.92 -22.90
CA ASN A 438 9.94 1.93 -24.13
C ASN A 438 10.82 3.18 -24.31
N ALA A 439 10.68 4.17 -23.44
CA ALA A 439 11.41 5.41 -23.55
C ALA A 439 12.72 5.31 -22.77
N ASN A 440 13.82 5.42 -23.50
CA ASN A 440 15.10 5.68 -22.88
C ASN A 440 15.30 7.20 -22.80
N TYR A 441 15.36 7.70 -21.58
CA TYR A 441 15.49 9.12 -21.34
C TYR A 441 16.93 9.60 -21.24
N ASP A 442 17.91 8.69 -21.16
CA ASP A 442 19.32 9.03 -21.09
C ASP A 442 19.98 8.94 -22.47
N ASN A 443 20.35 10.11 -23.00
CA ASN A 443 20.98 10.21 -24.31
C ASN A 443 22.48 9.83 -24.29
N GLN A 444 23.11 9.78 -23.13
CA GLN A 444 24.54 9.52 -22.96
C GLN A 444 24.80 8.04 -22.64
N ASP A 445 23.96 7.45 -21.80
CA ASP A 445 24.08 6.05 -21.41
C ASP A 445 22.73 5.35 -21.48
N LYS A 446 22.55 4.58 -22.54
CA LYS A 446 21.31 3.85 -22.78
C LYS A 446 21.02 2.73 -21.76
N THR A 447 21.97 2.40 -20.90
CA THR A 447 21.77 1.40 -19.84
C THR A 447 21.17 2.00 -18.57
N ARG A 448 21.25 3.32 -18.38
CA ARG A 448 20.68 4.01 -17.23
C ARG A 448 19.15 4.01 -17.31
N ARG A 449 18.53 3.67 -16.19
CA ARG A 449 17.07 3.63 -15.99
C ARG A 449 16.73 4.34 -14.69
N PHE A 450 15.50 4.81 -14.61
CA PHE A 450 14.93 5.35 -13.38
C PHE A 450 14.71 4.22 -12.39
N LEU A 451 14.85 4.54 -11.12
CA LEU A 451 14.41 3.65 -10.07
C LEU A 451 12.88 3.55 -10.14
N HIS A 452 12.35 2.33 -10.11
CA HIS A 452 10.91 2.02 -10.17
C HIS A 452 10.09 2.63 -11.32
N GLY A 453 10.73 3.26 -12.31
CA GLY A 453 10.04 3.83 -13.47
C GLY A 453 9.24 5.10 -13.16
N ASP A 454 9.58 5.82 -12.09
CA ASP A 454 8.91 7.05 -11.68
C ASP A 454 9.87 8.16 -11.23
N VAL A 455 9.32 9.33 -10.95
CA VAL A 455 10.03 10.48 -10.36
C VAL A 455 9.10 11.34 -9.51
N LEU A 456 9.66 11.97 -8.47
CA LEU A 456 9.02 13.08 -7.78
C LEU A 456 9.30 14.39 -8.51
N THR A 457 8.25 15.08 -8.96
CA THR A 457 8.35 16.41 -9.58
C THR A 457 8.04 17.50 -8.57
N VAL A 458 8.90 18.51 -8.43
CA VAL A 458 8.74 19.62 -7.46
C VAL A 458 8.87 20.98 -8.15
N SER A 459 7.86 21.83 -7.96
CA SER A 459 7.73 23.20 -8.46
C SER A 459 6.88 24.05 -7.49
N LEU A 460 7.47 24.38 -6.34
CA LEU A 460 6.81 25.06 -5.21
C LEU A 460 7.10 26.56 -5.12
N GLY A 461 7.60 27.18 -6.19
CA GLY A 461 7.97 28.60 -6.20
C GLY A 461 9.34 28.88 -5.60
N TYR A 462 9.85 30.10 -5.81
CA TYR A 462 11.13 30.54 -5.27
C TYR A 462 11.11 30.59 -3.74
N LYS A 463 12.09 29.93 -3.12
CA LYS A 463 12.17 29.64 -1.68
C LYS A 463 11.01 28.78 -1.14
N GLY A 464 10.24 28.16 -2.03
CA GLY A 464 9.39 27.03 -1.68
C GLY A 464 10.24 25.78 -1.42
N TRP A 465 9.75 24.89 -0.58
CA TRP A 465 10.49 23.70 -0.17
C TRP A 465 9.57 22.51 0.06
N VAL A 466 10.13 21.32 -0.09
CA VAL A 466 9.55 20.04 0.32
C VAL A 466 10.49 19.36 1.31
N GLN A 467 9.92 18.68 2.29
CA GLN A 467 10.60 18.00 3.36
C GLN A 467 10.02 16.60 3.51
N MET A 468 10.91 15.61 3.60
CA MET A 468 10.57 14.20 3.70
C MET A 468 11.44 13.54 4.76
N LYS A 469 11.01 12.36 5.23
CA LYS A 469 11.84 11.51 6.08
C LYS A 469 12.57 10.47 5.24
N SER A 470 13.87 10.32 5.52
CA SER A 470 14.68 9.23 4.97
C SER A 470 14.18 7.87 5.47
N PRO A 471 14.55 6.77 4.81
CA PRO A 471 14.57 5.46 5.45
C PRO A 471 15.39 5.50 6.75
N VAL A 472 15.26 4.48 7.58
CA VAL A 472 16.12 4.37 8.76
C VAL A 472 17.57 4.25 8.32
N MET A 473 18.40 5.19 8.77
CA MET A 473 19.82 5.21 8.48
C MET A 473 20.58 4.41 9.53
N ILE A 474 21.69 3.78 9.16
CA ILE A 474 22.60 3.10 10.10
C ILE A 474 23.73 4.07 10.47
N PRO A 475 24.15 4.14 11.75
CA PRO A 475 25.29 4.95 12.15
C PRO A 475 26.54 4.68 11.30
N GLY A 476 27.19 5.73 10.81
CA GLY A 476 28.32 5.60 9.90
C GLY A 476 28.56 6.86 9.08
N LYS A 477 29.59 6.80 8.22
CA LYS A 477 29.91 7.89 7.29
C LYS A 477 29.42 7.52 5.91
N TYR A 478 28.77 8.46 5.24
CA TYR A 478 28.19 8.25 3.91
C TYR A 478 28.55 9.39 2.97
N LYS A 479 28.81 9.04 1.73
CA LYS A 479 28.75 9.97 0.61
C LYS A 479 27.29 10.03 0.15
N VAL A 480 26.77 11.23 -0.06
CA VAL A 480 25.36 11.45 -0.42
C VAL A 480 25.27 12.02 -1.83
N THR A 481 24.60 11.29 -2.72
CA THR A 481 24.45 11.64 -4.13
C THR A 481 22.97 11.79 -4.47
N LEU A 482 22.59 12.90 -5.10
CA LEU A 482 21.25 13.10 -5.67
C LEU A 482 21.25 12.64 -7.13
N ARG A 483 20.34 11.72 -7.46
CA ARG A 483 20.00 11.42 -8.85
C ARG A 483 18.75 12.20 -9.26
N TYR A 484 18.85 12.92 -10.37
CA TYR A 484 17.76 13.74 -10.89
C TYR A 484 17.69 13.65 -12.41
N PHE A 485 16.52 13.99 -12.95
CA PHE A 485 16.27 14.01 -14.37
C PHE A 485 16.29 15.43 -14.93
N TYR A 486 17.02 15.60 -16.03
CA TYR A 486 17.03 16.82 -16.82
C TYR A 486 16.34 16.58 -18.16
N ALA A 487 15.27 17.33 -18.43
CA ALA A 487 14.52 17.27 -19.68
C ALA A 487 14.96 18.38 -20.67
N ASN A 488 14.84 18.10 -21.96
CA ASN A 488 15.08 19.09 -23.04
C ASN A 488 14.32 20.42 -22.85
N SER A 489 13.10 20.36 -22.32
CA SER A 489 12.28 21.55 -22.03
C SER A 489 12.92 22.49 -20.99
N MET A 490 13.91 22.03 -20.23
CA MET A 490 14.58 22.79 -19.18
C MET A 490 15.84 23.51 -19.68
N LYS A 491 16.14 23.45 -20.98
CA LYS A 491 17.27 24.16 -21.62
C LYS A 491 17.30 25.65 -21.30
N ASN A 492 16.15 26.31 -21.26
CA ASN A 492 16.06 27.73 -20.96
C ASN A 492 16.62 28.09 -19.57
N PHE A 493 16.36 27.27 -18.55
CA PHE A 493 16.85 27.51 -17.18
C PHE A 493 18.36 27.23 -17.07
N ARG A 494 18.84 26.20 -17.77
CA ARG A 494 20.28 25.93 -17.91
C ARG A 494 21.04 27.14 -18.45
N SER A 495 20.47 27.85 -19.41
CA SER A 495 21.04 29.06 -20.01
C SER A 495 20.64 30.36 -19.28
N TYR A 496 20.27 30.29 -17.99
CA TYR A 496 19.89 31.45 -17.16
C TYR A 496 18.70 32.26 -17.68
N GLY A 497 17.84 31.64 -18.47
CA GLY A 497 16.62 32.24 -19.00
C GLY A 497 15.52 32.34 -17.94
N SER A 498 14.55 33.24 -18.17
CA SER A 498 13.40 33.46 -17.28
C SER A 498 13.77 33.81 -15.82
N GLY A 499 14.91 34.47 -15.62
CA GLY A 499 15.41 34.85 -14.29
C GLY A 499 16.07 33.69 -13.53
N SER A 500 16.33 32.56 -14.19
CA SER A 500 16.96 31.40 -13.57
C SER A 500 18.41 31.67 -13.20
N ASN A 501 18.83 31.09 -12.08
CA ASN A 501 20.22 31.02 -11.66
C ASN A 501 20.84 29.63 -11.93
N GLY A 502 20.31 28.92 -12.93
CA GLY A 502 20.85 27.63 -13.38
C GLY A 502 20.22 26.42 -12.70
N GLY A 503 19.00 26.55 -12.15
CA GLY A 503 18.29 25.48 -11.44
C GLY A 503 18.82 25.27 -10.03
N GLN A 504 19.13 26.34 -9.31
CA GLN A 504 19.69 26.25 -7.97
C GLN A 504 18.69 25.67 -6.96
N ILE A 505 19.15 24.66 -6.23
CA ILE A 505 18.47 24.11 -5.05
C ILE A 505 19.36 24.29 -3.83
N ASP A 506 18.73 24.39 -2.66
CA ASP A 506 19.40 24.22 -1.37
C ASP A 506 18.91 22.92 -0.74
N VAL A 507 19.83 22.11 -0.23
CA VAL A 507 19.57 20.83 0.41
C VAL A 507 20.09 20.88 1.84
N GLU A 508 19.31 20.38 2.80
CA GLU A 508 19.73 20.34 4.21
C GLU A 508 19.09 19.17 4.98
N PHE A 509 19.74 18.79 6.09
CA PHE A 509 19.19 17.91 7.12
C PHE A 509 18.93 18.74 8.38
N PRO A 510 17.72 19.31 8.58
CA PRO A 510 17.47 20.33 9.61
C PRO A 510 17.78 19.89 11.04
N GLU A 511 17.74 18.59 11.32
CA GLU A 511 18.00 18.00 12.63
C GLU A 511 19.47 17.61 12.86
N MET A 512 20.34 17.73 11.85
CA MET A 512 21.76 17.43 11.95
C MET A 512 22.58 18.72 12.08
N GLU A 513 22.81 19.19 13.31
CA GLU A 513 23.49 20.47 13.58
C GLU A 513 24.90 20.59 12.94
N ASN A 514 25.59 19.46 12.75
CA ASN A 514 26.95 19.42 12.19
C ASN A 514 26.98 19.26 10.67
N VAL A 515 25.82 19.20 10.00
CA VAL A 515 25.71 19.03 8.55
C VAL A 515 25.20 20.33 7.94
N SER A 516 26.08 21.03 7.22
CA SER A 516 25.72 22.31 6.60
C SER A 516 24.75 22.14 5.42
N SER A 517 23.94 23.16 5.14
CA SER A 517 23.17 23.19 3.90
C SER A 517 24.08 23.30 2.68
N VAL A 518 23.73 22.59 1.61
CA VAL A 518 24.44 22.58 0.33
C VAL A 518 23.60 23.26 -0.73
N SER A 519 24.16 24.25 -1.42
CA SER A 519 23.55 24.88 -2.59
C SER A 519 24.16 24.31 -3.87
N TYR A 520 23.32 23.85 -4.80
CA TYR A 520 23.79 23.28 -6.06
C TYR A 520 22.92 23.71 -7.26
N PRO A 521 23.51 24.24 -8.35
CA PRO A 521 22.77 24.60 -9.56
C PRO A 521 22.69 23.40 -10.51
N LEU A 522 21.58 22.64 -10.42
CA LEU A 522 21.41 21.37 -11.12
C LEU A 522 21.66 21.47 -12.64
N TYR A 523 21.09 22.49 -13.30
CA TYR A 523 21.05 22.53 -14.76
C TYR A 523 22.29 23.16 -15.37
N SER A 524 22.80 24.22 -14.76
CA SER A 524 24.02 24.87 -15.26
C SER A 524 25.30 24.08 -14.96
N SER A 525 25.26 23.12 -14.04
CA SER A 525 26.40 22.23 -13.73
C SER A 525 26.54 21.06 -14.70
N LEU A 526 25.59 20.86 -15.61
CA LEU A 526 25.66 19.81 -16.64
C LEU A 526 26.81 20.05 -17.64
N PRO A 527 27.44 19.00 -18.19
CA PRO A 527 28.58 19.12 -19.11
C PRO A 527 28.33 20.12 -20.24
N SER A 528 29.21 21.11 -20.37
CA SER A 528 29.01 22.31 -21.20
C SER A 528 29.46 22.16 -22.65
N ASP A 529 29.83 20.96 -23.10
CA ASP A 529 30.25 20.71 -24.48
C ASP A 529 29.14 21.07 -25.47
N THR A 530 29.54 21.69 -26.58
CA THR A 530 28.63 22.17 -27.63
C THR A 530 29.03 21.67 -29.00
N ASP A 531 28.05 21.52 -29.89
CA ASP A 531 28.29 21.33 -31.32
C ASP A 531 28.80 22.62 -31.98
N ALA A 532 29.15 22.56 -33.27
CA ALA A 532 29.62 23.72 -34.04
C ALA A 532 28.59 24.88 -34.12
N ASN A 533 27.33 24.64 -33.75
CA ASN A 533 26.26 25.63 -33.74
C ASN A 533 25.98 26.19 -32.33
N GLY A 534 26.79 25.81 -31.32
CA GLY A 534 26.62 26.23 -29.93
C GLY A 534 25.48 25.52 -29.18
N ASN A 535 24.95 24.42 -29.72
CA ASN A 535 23.98 23.60 -28.99
C ASN A 535 24.71 22.66 -28.04
N TYR A 536 24.25 22.57 -26.79
CA TYR A 536 24.76 21.59 -25.85
C TYR A 536 24.60 20.17 -26.39
N LEU A 537 25.67 19.37 -26.29
CA LEU A 537 25.66 17.95 -26.65
C LEU A 537 24.80 17.14 -25.66
N VAL A 538 24.75 17.58 -24.40
CA VAL A 538 23.85 17.06 -23.37
C VAL A 538 22.45 17.66 -23.57
N THR A 539 21.47 16.80 -23.87
CA THR A 539 20.10 17.24 -24.21
C THR A 539 19.05 16.74 -23.21
N MET A 540 19.10 15.48 -22.78
CA MET A 540 18.17 14.92 -21.79
C MET A 540 18.75 13.64 -21.16
N GLY A 541 18.54 13.43 -19.85
CA GLY A 541 19.06 12.24 -19.17
C GLY A 541 18.99 12.27 -17.65
N LEU A 542 19.45 11.17 -17.05
CA LEU A 542 19.62 11.03 -15.61
C LEU A 542 21.03 11.47 -15.22
N PHE A 543 21.12 12.32 -14.21
CA PHE A 543 22.38 12.89 -13.76
C PHE A 543 22.54 12.68 -12.26
N ASP A 544 23.80 12.46 -11.86
CA ASP A 544 24.19 12.30 -10.48
C ASP A 544 24.96 13.55 -10.04
N THR A 545 24.62 14.09 -8.88
CA THR A 545 25.43 15.12 -8.22
C THR A 545 25.72 14.74 -6.78
N VAL A 546 26.99 14.86 -6.38
CA VAL A 546 27.39 14.65 -4.99
C VAL A 546 26.95 15.87 -4.20
N LEU A 547 25.98 15.68 -3.30
CA LEU A 547 25.54 16.72 -2.38
C LEU A 547 26.54 16.84 -1.23
N TYR A 548 27.00 15.70 -0.70
CA TYR A 548 27.93 15.65 0.41
C TYR A 548 28.98 14.57 0.16
N ASP A 549 30.27 14.95 0.22
CA ASP A 549 31.36 13.98 0.17
C ASP A 549 31.37 13.09 1.42
N VAL A 550 31.06 13.67 2.58
CA VAL A 550 30.93 12.95 3.86
C VAL A 550 29.79 13.55 4.69
N VAL A 551 28.84 12.71 5.08
CA VAL A 551 27.85 12.95 6.13
C VAL A 551 28.04 11.89 7.20
N GLU A 552 28.15 12.31 8.46
CA GLU A 552 28.20 11.40 9.60
C GLU A 552 26.79 11.23 10.17
N ILE A 553 26.28 10.00 10.09
CA ILE A 553 25.01 9.58 10.68
C ILE A 553 25.31 9.10 12.11
N PRO A 554 24.81 9.79 13.15
CA PRO A 554 25.13 9.44 14.53
C PRO A 554 24.31 8.28 15.08
N ASP A 555 23.03 8.17 14.70
CA ASP A 555 22.05 7.30 15.35
C ASP A 555 21.23 6.52 14.32
N MET A 556 20.71 5.36 14.76
CA MET A 556 19.92 4.49 13.91
C MET A 556 18.45 4.94 13.82
N LYS A 557 18.16 5.96 13.03
CA LYS A 557 16.81 6.51 12.87
C LYS A 557 16.59 7.09 11.48
N GLU A 558 15.35 7.47 11.21
CA GLU A 558 15.00 8.33 10.08
C GLU A 558 15.51 9.74 10.32
N TYR A 559 15.90 10.43 9.25
CA TYR A 559 16.30 11.82 9.29
C TYR A 559 15.45 12.65 8.34
N THR A 560 15.08 13.83 8.81
CA THR A 560 14.39 14.83 8.00
C THR A 560 15.36 15.44 7.00
N MET A 561 15.00 15.44 5.71
CA MET A 561 15.72 16.16 4.66
C MET A 561 14.80 17.16 3.99
N ARG A 562 15.31 18.36 3.72
CA ARG A 562 14.60 19.43 3.01
C ARG A 562 15.29 19.78 1.70
N ILE A 563 14.50 19.90 0.64
CA ILE A 563 14.91 20.45 -0.66
C ILE A 563 14.18 21.78 -0.87
N THR A 564 14.93 22.87 -0.97
CA THR A 564 14.43 24.22 -1.23
C THR A 564 14.74 24.63 -2.66
N LEU A 565 13.74 25.13 -3.38
CA LEU A 565 13.92 25.72 -4.70
C LEU A 565 14.51 27.11 -4.55
N ASN A 566 15.80 27.25 -4.82
CA ASN A 566 16.54 28.52 -4.71
C ASN A 566 16.78 29.16 -6.08
N ASP A 567 15.85 28.97 -7.01
CA ASP A 567 15.88 29.55 -8.34
C ASP A 567 14.66 30.48 -8.56
N PRO A 568 14.86 31.77 -8.87
CA PRO A 568 13.75 32.71 -9.07
C PRO A 568 12.77 32.30 -10.18
N ALA A 569 13.22 31.55 -11.19
CA ALA A 569 12.37 31.07 -12.27
C ALA A 569 11.25 30.15 -11.77
N ALA A 570 11.41 29.53 -10.59
CA ALA A 570 10.38 28.70 -9.95
C ALA A 570 9.08 29.46 -9.65
N SER A 571 9.13 30.78 -9.44
CA SER A 571 7.94 31.62 -9.25
C SER A 571 7.43 32.27 -10.55
N ILE A 572 8.17 32.13 -11.65
CA ILE A 572 7.91 32.87 -12.90
C ILE A 572 7.42 31.92 -14.00
N SER A 573 8.05 30.76 -14.16
CA SER A 573 7.82 29.86 -15.30
C SER A 573 7.03 28.63 -14.90
N LYS A 574 5.94 28.36 -15.62
CA LYS A 574 5.14 27.12 -15.50
C LYS A 574 5.90 25.85 -15.93
N ASP A 575 7.05 26.00 -16.57
CA ASP A 575 7.90 24.89 -17.02
C ASP A 575 9.04 24.58 -16.05
N PHE A 576 9.29 25.46 -15.07
CA PHE A 576 10.31 25.22 -14.05
C PHE A 576 9.84 24.09 -13.15
N ARG A 577 10.74 23.15 -12.87
CA ARG A 577 10.55 22.01 -11.97
C ARG A 577 11.90 21.40 -11.70
N ILE A 578 12.06 20.69 -10.59
CA ILE A 578 13.08 19.65 -10.40
C ILE A 578 12.39 18.28 -10.49
N GLN A 579 13.09 17.26 -10.99
CA GLN A 579 12.56 15.90 -11.10
C GLN A 579 13.58 14.98 -10.45
N VAL A 580 13.24 14.46 -9.27
CA VAL A 580 14.14 13.63 -8.46
C VAL A 580 13.76 12.18 -8.64
N ASP A 581 14.76 11.35 -8.89
CA ASP A 581 14.65 9.89 -8.98
C ASP A 581 14.89 9.34 -7.56
N TYR A 582 16.14 9.40 -7.09
CA TYR A 582 16.47 8.96 -5.73
C TYR A 582 17.65 9.72 -5.13
N ILE A 583 17.87 9.50 -3.83
CA ILE A 583 19.08 9.88 -3.10
C ILE A 583 19.84 8.63 -2.70
N LEU A 584 21.13 8.59 -3.01
CA LEU A 584 22.03 7.49 -2.71
C LEU A 584 22.90 7.83 -1.52
N PHE A 585 22.90 6.95 -0.52
CA PHE A 585 23.87 6.97 0.57
C PHE A 585 24.85 5.81 0.37
N GLU A 586 26.09 6.15 0.04
CA GLU A 586 27.18 5.19 -0.15
C GLU A 586 28.05 5.19 1.12
N PRO A 587 28.13 4.08 1.87
CA PRO A 587 29.04 4.00 3.02
C PRO A 587 30.48 4.29 2.65
N ILE A 588 31.16 5.04 3.52
CA ILE A 588 32.59 5.33 3.43
C ILE A 588 33.29 4.49 4.48
N ASN A 589 34.20 3.63 4.02
CA ASN A 589 35.02 2.77 4.88
C ASN A 589 36.08 3.54 5.66
#